data_AF-A0A2P6SJ69-F1
#
_entry.id   AF-A0A2P6SJ69-F1
#
_cell.length_a   1.000
_cell.length_b   1.000
_cell.length_c   1.000
_cell.angle_alpha   90.00
_cell.angle_beta   90.00
_cell.angle_gamma   90.00
#
_symmetry.space_group_name_H-M   'P 1'
#
loop_
_entity.id
_entity.type
_entity.pdbx_description
1 polymer ?
#
loop_
_entity_poly.entity_id
_entity_poly.type
_entity_poly.pdbx_seq_one_letter_code
_entity_poly.pdbx_strand_id
1 'polypeptide(L)'
;MAGPPLPPPILMCLVGVAVLTCALTLCVALDVTAQDSIIHQVTDHDSSRKFSSGSNLLGTEKEFKIFMEKYGKKYPTRKEYMHRLDVFAKNMIRAAEHQALDPTAVHGVTPFSDLSEEEFEGMYTGVRGGAGLNDCGGGADSTVENMDVSGLPESFDWREKGAVTEVKMQGGCGACWAFSTTGATEGANFIATGKLVSLSEQQLVDCDHVCDAKEKDACDRGCGGGLMTNAYKYLIEAGGLQDEASYPYTGKKGECKFNPEKVAVRVANFTNIPLDENQIAANLVHHGPLAIGLNAMFMQTYIGGVSCPLVCFKRWVNHGVLLVGYGDKGFSILRLSNKPYWIIKNSWSSKWGEHGYYRLCRGHGMCGMNTMVSAVVTSSRAS
;
A
#
# COMPACT_ATOMS: atom_id res chain seq x y z
N MET A 1 -22.24 77.46 -17.89
CA MET A 1 -22.98 78.44 -17.08
C MET A 1 -22.96 77.97 -15.64
N ALA A 2 -22.86 78.93 -14.72
CA ALA A 2 -22.51 78.87 -13.30
C ALA A 2 -22.98 77.64 -12.48
N GLY A 3 -22.09 77.16 -11.61
CA GLY A 3 -22.32 76.06 -10.66
C GLY A 3 -22.93 76.49 -9.31
N PRO A 4 -22.99 75.57 -8.32
CA PRO A 4 -23.29 75.92 -6.94
C PRO A 4 -22.00 76.36 -6.20
N PRO A 5 -22.07 77.26 -5.19
CA PRO A 5 -20.93 77.55 -4.35
C PRO A 5 -20.78 76.53 -3.21
N LEU A 6 -19.58 75.96 -3.17
CA LEU A 6 -18.84 75.42 -2.03
C LEU A 6 -18.52 76.54 -0.99
N PRO A 7 -17.61 76.35 -0.01
CA PRO A 7 -17.41 75.37 1.09
C PRO A 7 -17.24 76.21 2.40
N PRO A 8 -16.27 76.06 3.36
CA PRO A 8 -15.29 75.01 3.72
C PRO A 8 -15.08 74.91 5.28
N PRO A 9 -13.90 74.55 5.84
CA PRO A 9 -13.10 73.31 5.74
C PRO A 9 -12.42 72.87 7.07
N ILE A 10 -11.56 71.83 7.11
CA ILE A 10 -10.05 71.82 7.18
C ILE A 10 -9.73 70.85 8.36
N LEU A 11 -8.70 70.02 8.45
CA LEU A 11 -7.55 69.62 7.62
C LEU A 11 -6.70 68.67 8.48
N MET A 12 -6.10 67.65 7.84
CA MET A 12 -4.76 67.00 7.97
C MET A 12 -3.98 66.99 9.32
N CYS A 13 -2.92 66.21 9.58
CA CYS A 13 -1.87 65.68 8.71
C CYS A 13 -0.99 64.66 9.46
N LEU A 14 -0.31 63.79 8.71
CA LEU A 14 0.85 62.98 9.09
C LEU A 14 2.10 63.86 9.31
N VAL A 15 2.98 63.52 10.25
CA VAL A 15 4.45 63.74 10.18
C VAL A 15 5.19 62.70 11.03
N GLY A 16 6.30 62.15 10.53
CA GLY A 16 7.19 61.23 11.23
C GLY A 16 8.40 61.88 11.92
N VAL A 17 9.50 61.11 11.99
CA VAL A 17 10.91 61.44 12.32
C VAL A 17 11.46 60.90 13.66
N ALA A 18 12.29 59.86 13.50
CA ALA A 18 13.63 59.56 14.05
C ALA A 18 14.13 60.11 15.42
N VAL A 19 14.66 59.15 16.21
CA VAL A 19 15.96 59.12 16.94
C VAL A 19 16.35 60.32 17.82
N LEU A 20 16.49 60.10 19.14
CA LEU A 20 17.71 60.45 19.88
C LEU A 20 17.84 59.71 21.23
N THR A 21 19.06 59.25 21.45
CA THR A 21 19.67 58.63 22.63
C THR A 21 19.87 59.61 23.80
N CYS A 22 19.81 59.15 25.06
CA CYS A 22 20.96 59.14 25.98
C CYS A 22 20.65 58.54 27.36
N ALA A 23 21.70 57.96 27.94
CA ALA A 23 21.78 57.13 29.14
C ALA A 23 21.68 57.90 30.47
N LEU A 24 21.38 57.17 31.57
CA LEU A 24 22.34 56.88 32.65
C LEU A 24 21.72 56.03 33.79
N THR A 25 22.20 54.77 33.85
CA THR A 25 22.65 53.99 35.02
C THR A 25 21.83 53.97 36.34
N LEU A 26 21.51 52.75 36.81
CA LEU A 26 22.13 52.22 38.03
C LEU A 26 22.15 50.67 38.03
N CYS A 27 23.28 50.15 38.52
CA CYS A 27 23.75 48.78 38.45
C CYS A 27 22.99 47.79 39.34
N VAL A 28 22.82 46.55 38.88
CA VAL A 28 22.99 45.34 39.74
C VAL A 28 23.62 44.24 38.89
N ALA A 29 24.77 43.76 39.32
CA ALA A 29 25.58 42.73 38.68
C ALA A 29 25.03 41.33 38.99
N LEU A 30 24.98 40.46 37.97
CA LEU A 30 25.11 39.01 38.10
C LEU A 30 25.87 38.47 36.88
N ASP A 31 26.88 37.67 37.18
CA ASP A 31 28.04 37.31 36.35
C ASP A 31 27.74 36.49 35.08
N VAL A 32 28.41 36.87 34.00
CA VAL A 32 28.58 36.08 32.77
C VAL A 32 29.95 35.42 32.83
N THR A 33 29.99 34.08 32.88
CA THR A 33 31.18 33.33 32.49
C THR A 33 31.00 32.84 31.06
N ALA A 34 31.79 33.42 30.16
CA ALA A 34 31.99 32.95 28.79
C ALA A 34 32.58 31.54 28.79
N GLN A 35 32.11 30.69 27.89
CA GLN A 35 32.84 29.49 27.52
C GLN A 35 32.72 29.25 26.01
N ASP A 36 33.90 29.23 25.40
CA ASP A 36 34.17 29.18 23.97
C ASP A 36 33.46 28.02 23.24
N SER A 37 32.95 28.36 22.06
CA SER A 37 32.60 27.43 21.01
C SER A 37 33.86 26.70 20.49
N ILE A 38 34.07 25.47 20.95
CA ILE A 38 34.98 24.51 20.30
C ILE A 38 34.20 23.76 19.22
N ILE A 39 34.52 24.04 17.97
CA ILE A 39 34.13 23.23 16.82
C ILE A 39 34.85 21.89 16.95
N HIS A 40 34.14 20.82 17.28
CA HIS A 40 34.68 19.46 17.22
C HIS A 40 34.44 18.88 15.82
N GLN A 41 35.53 18.64 15.10
CA GLN A 41 35.52 17.89 13.84
C GLN A 41 34.95 16.49 14.07
N VAL A 42 34.01 16.08 13.22
CA VAL A 42 33.50 14.71 13.13
C VAL A 42 34.48 13.92 12.26
N THR A 43 35.19 12.98 12.86
CA THR A 43 35.79 11.86 12.16
C THR A 43 35.33 10.57 12.84
N ASP A 44 34.87 9.64 12.01
CA ASP A 44 34.40 8.30 12.35
C ASP A 44 35.30 7.57 13.36
N HIS A 45 34.70 7.04 14.43
CA HIS A 45 34.67 5.63 14.81
C HIS A 45 34.09 5.54 16.25
N ASP A 46 33.32 4.48 16.53
CA ASP A 46 32.78 4.08 17.84
C ASP A 46 31.31 4.49 18.14
N SER A 47 30.42 3.77 17.48
CA SER A 47 29.00 3.67 17.83
C SER A 47 28.81 2.79 19.07
N SER A 48 29.00 3.36 20.26
CA SER A 48 28.55 2.75 21.51
C SER A 48 27.84 3.79 22.39
N ARG A 49 26.76 4.37 21.86
CA ARG A 49 25.80 5.12 22.68
C ARG A 49 25.10 4.15 23.63
N LYS A 50 25.54 4.21 24.89
CA LYS A 50 24.92 3.60 26.07
C LYS A 50 23.40 3.71 26.00
N PHE A 51 22.81 2.56 25.71
CA PHE A 51 21.40 2.27 25.85
C PHE A 51 21.02 2.51 27.33
N SER A 52 20.04 3.37 27.58
CA SER A 52 19.39 3.46 28.89
C SER A 52 18.52 2.20 29.03
N SER A 53 19.13 1.08 29.45
CA SER A 53 18.78 -0.30 29.00
C SER A 53 18.06 -1.22 29.99
N GLY A 54 17.62 -0.74 31.15
CA GLY A 54 16.99 -1.61 32.14
C GLY A 54 15.48 -1.75 31.99
N SER A 55 14.76 -0.63 32.03
CA SER A 55 13.31 -0.58 32.13
C SER A 55 12.59 -0.77 30.80
N ASN A 56 13.09 -0.17 29.73
CA ASN A 56 12.47 -0.25 28.40
C ASN A 56 12.60 -1.65 27.79
N LEU A 57 13.74 -2.33 28.01
CA LEU A 57 13.95 -3.68 27.49
C LEU A 57 13.00 -4.71 28.13
N LEU A 58 12.76 -4.59 29.44
CA LEU A 58 11.83 -5.45 30.16
C LEU A 58 10.37 -5.23 29.69
N GLY A 59 10.01 -3.98 29.37
CA GLY A 59 8.71 -3.65 28.78
C GLY A 59 8.53 -4.28 27.40
N THR A 60 9.52 -4.12 26.51
CA THR A 60 9.49 -4.70 25.17
C THR A 60 9.46 -6.22 25.19
N GLU A 61 10.21 -6.88 26.08
CA GLU A 61 10.16 -8.34 26.21
C GLU A 61 8.77 -8.83 26.66
N LYS A 62 8.10 -8.11 27.56
CA LYS A 62 6.74 -8.44 27.98
C LYS A 62 5.75 -8.32 26.82
N GLU A 63 5.81 -7.24 26.05
CA GLU A 63 4.99 -7.05 24.86
C GLU A 63 5.26 -8.13 23.80
N PHE A 64 6.53 -8.51 23.63
CA PHE A 64 6.91 -9.59 22.72
C PHE A 64 6.32 -10.94 23.11
N LYS A 65 6.29 -11.27 24.41
CA LYS A 65 5.62 -12.49 24.89
C LYS A 65 4.12 -12.49 24.61
N ILE A 66 3.44 -11.33 24.79
CA ILE A 66 2.03 -11.17 24.43
C ILE A 66 1.83 -11.35 22.91
N PHE A 67 2.72 -10.78 22.10
CA PHE A 67 2.74 -10.97 20.65
C PHE A 67 2.88 -12.45 20.27
N MET A 68 3.80 -13.18 20.92
CA MET A 68 4.01 -14.60 20.68
C MET A 68 2.77 -15.42 21.00
N GLU A 69 2.11 -15.15 22.12
CA GLU A 69 0.85 -15.81 22.50
C GLU A 69 -0.27 -15.49 21.51
N LYS A 70 -0.45 -14.21 21.16
CA LYS A 70 -1.51 -13.73 20.26
C LYS A 70 -1.42 -14.37 18.87
N TYR A 71 -0.21 -14.50 18.32
CA TYR A 71 -0.01 -15.03 16.97
C TYR A 71 0.54 -16.46 16.94
N GLY A 72 0.66 -17.12 18.10
CA GLY A 72 1.14 -18.50 18.21
C GLY A 72 2.59 -18.70 17.77
N LYS A 73 3.45 -17.69 17.94
CA LYS A 73 4.87 -17.74 17.52
C LYS A 73 5.69 -18.55 18.52
N LYS A 74 6.60 -19.37 18.01
CA LYS A 74 7.52 -20.20 18.81
C LYS A 74 8.91 -20.10 18.21
N TYR A 75 9.92 -19.88 19.06
CA TYR A 75 11.32 -19.75 18.65
C TYR A 75 12.13 -20.85 19.36
N PRO A 76 12.57 -21.91 18.65
CA PRO A 76 13.21 -23.08 19.24
C PRO A 76 14.53 -22.79 19.98
N THR A 77 15.26 -21.76 19.57
CA THR A 77 16.58 -21.45 20.14
C THR A 77 16.59 -20.08 20.82
N ARG A 78 17.40 -19.95 21.88
CA ARG A 78 17.62 -18.65 22.53
C ARG A 78 18.18 -17.61 21.56
N LYS A 79 19.04 -18.02 20.62
CA LYS A 79 19.61 -17.14 19.60
C LYS A 79 18.52 -16.55 18.71
N GLU A 80 17.59 -17.39 18.23
CA GLU A 80 16.47 -16.95 17.42
C GLU A 80 15.49 -16.08 18.20
N TYR A 81 15.16 -16.46 19.45
CA TYR A 81 14.33 -15.64 20.32
C TYR A 81 14.89 -14.23 20.49
N MET A 82 16.19 -14.11 20.80
CA MET A 82 16.84 -12.80 20.98
C MET A 82 16.87 -12.00 19.68
N HIS A 83 17.10 -12.64 18.54
CA HIS A 83 17.06 -11.99 17.24
C HIS A 83 15.65 -11.46 16.91
N ARG A 84 14.61 -12.28 17.11
CA ARG A 84 13.21 -11.91 16.83
C ARG A 84 12.71 -10.84 17.80
N LEU A 85 13.17 -10.85 19.06
CA LEU A 85 12.92 -9.78 20.02
C LEU A 85 13.56 -8.45 19.60
N ASP A 86 14.81 -8.47 19.10
CA ASP A 86 15.48 -7.27 18.58
C ASP A 86 14.73 -6.70 17.35
N VAL A 87 14.33 -7.57 16.42
CA VAL A 87 13.50 -7.18 15.26
C VAL A 87 12.16 -6.61 15.71
N PHE A 88 11.51 -7.24 16.69
CA PHE A 88 10.26 -6.74 17.27
C PHE A 88 10.41 -5.35 17.87
N ALA A 89 11.46 -5.12 18.65
CA ALA A 89 11.76 -3.81 19.24
C ALA A 89 11.91 -2.73 18.16
N LYS A 90 12.66 -3.02 17.09
CA LYS A 90 12.83 -2.12 15.93
C LYS A 90 11.51 -1.84 15.23
N ASN A 91 10.66 -2.87 15.08
CA ASN A 91 9.35 -2.72 14.45
C ASN A 91 8.37 -1.91 15.29
N MET A 92 8.48 -1.91 16.62
CA MET A 92 7.67 -1.04 17.47
C MET A 92 8.05 0.43 17.31
N ILE A 93 9.34 0.73 17.15
CA ILE A 93 9.82 2.08 16.82
C ILE A 93 9.27 2.50 15.46
N ARG A 94 9.41 1.64 14.43
CA ARG A 94 8.88 1.92 13.09
C ARG A 94 7.37 2.07 13.06
N ALA A 95 6.63 1.30 13.87
CA ALA A 95 5.19 1.47 14.00
C ALA A 95 4.82 2.84 14.59
N ALA A 96 5.58 3.34 15.57
CA ALA A 96 5.40 4.68 16.12
C ALA A 96 5.74 5.78 15.08
N GLU A 97 6.79 5.58 14.27
CA GLU A 97 7.14 6.48 13.16
C GLU A 97 6.04 6.50 12.09
N HIS A 98 5.55 5.32 11.68
CA HIS A 98 4.43 5.21 10.75
C HIS A 98 3.17 5.86 11.31
N GLN A 99 2.88 5.70 12.62
CA GLN A 99 1.75 6.37 13.25
C GLN A 99 1.85 7.90 13.17
N ALA A 100 3.05 8.46 13.27
CA ALA A 100 3.27 9.90 13.13
C ALA A 100 3.16 10.38 11.67
N LEU A 101 3.56 9.54 10.71
CA LEU A 101 3.52 9.83 9.27
C LEU A 101 2.19 9.47 8.60
N ASP A 102 1.37 8.65 9.24
CA ASP A 102 0.02 8.24 8.82
C ASP A 102 -0.96 8.30 10.01
N PRO A 103 -1.24 9.50 10.53
CA PRO A 103 -2.06 9.68 11.73
C PRO A 103 -3.56 9.44 11.50
N THR A 104 -3.98 9.08 10.29
CA THR A 104 -5.37 8.72 9.97
C THR A 104 -5.63 7.22 10.05
N ALA A 105 -4.56 6.41 10.06
CA ALA A 105 -4.61 4.99 10.36
C ALA A 105 -4.05 4.69 11.76
N VAL A 106 -4.22 3.44 12.18
CA VAL A 106 -3.65 2.87 13.39
C VAL A 106 -2.51 1.95 12.99
N HIS A 107 -1.33 2.22 13.53
CA HIS A 107 -0.14 1.37 13.37
C HIS A 107 0.26 0.72 14.69
N GLY A 108 0.80 -0.49 14.64
CA GLY A 108 1.25 -1.20 15.83
C GLY A 108 1.64 -2.65 15.58
N VAL A 109 1.29 -3.51 16.55
CA VAL A 109 1.64 -4.94 16.55
C VAL A 109 0.77 -5.75 15.57
N THR A 110 1.40 -6.25 14.51
CA THR A 110 0.81 -7.10 13.47
C THR A 110 1.41 -8.51 13.51
N PRO A 111 0.90 -9.52 12.75
CA PRO A 111 1.54 -10.84 12.65
C PRO A 111 3.00 -10.83 12.15
N PHE A 112 3.45 -9.69 11.60
CA PHE A 112 4.75 -9.48 10.95
C PHE A 112 5.71 -8.65 11.78
N SER A 113 5.33 -8.31 13.02
CA SER A 113 6.19 -7.51 13.90
C SER A 113 7.49 -8.20 14.29
N ASP A 114 7.67 -9.50 14.05
CA ASP A 114 8.93 -10.23 14.26
C ASP A 114 9.79 -10.39 13.01
N LEU A 115 9.42 -9.77 11.89
CA LEU A 115 10.14 -9.83 10.61
C LEU A 115 10.86 -8.51 10.31
N SER A 116 12.11 -8.59 9.83
CA SER A 116 12.78 -7.41 9.29
C SER A 116 12.06 -6.91 8.04
N GLU A 117 12.36 -5.70 7.59
CA GLU A 117 11.82 -5.17 6.34
C GLU A 117 12.20 -6.04 5.14
N GLU A 118 13.47 -6.44 5.04
CA GLU A 118 13.97 -7.32 3.98
C GLU A 118 13.28 -8.70 4.00
N GLU A 119 13.14 -9.30 5.19
CA GLU A 119 12.41 -10.56 5.35
C GLU A 119 10.94 -10.40 4.94
N PHE A 120 10.31 -9.31 5.34
CA PHE A 120 8.92 -9.02 5.02
C PHE A 120 8.70 -8.82 3.52
N GLU A 121 9.52 -7.99 2.87
CA GLU A 121 9.44 -7.78 1.43
C GLU A 121 9.72 -9.08 0.66
N GLY A 122 10.77 -9.81 1.00
CA GLY A 122 11.13 -11.05 0.31
C GLY A 122 10.06 -12.16 0.42
N MET A 123 9.27 -12.16 1.49
CA MET A 123 8.24 -13.18 1.74
C MET A 123 6.82 -12.76 1.36
N TYR A 124 6.45 -11.50 1.63
CA TYR A 124 5.07 -11.04 1.62
C TYR A 124 4.75 -10.05 0.49
N THR A 125 5.77 -9.56 -0.22
CA THR A 125 5.59 -8.78 -1.46
C THR A 125 6.11 -9.59 -2.65
N GLY A 126 6.24 -9.03 -3.85
CA GLY A 126 6.64 -9.84 -5.02
C GLY A 126 6.24 -9.29 -6.37
N VAL A 127 5.72 -8.07 -6.45
CA VAL A 127 5.58 -7.42 -7.76
C VAL A 127 6.98 -7.01 -8.23
N ARG A 128 7.36 -7.48 -9.41
CA ARG A 128 8.65 -7.18 -10.04
C ARG A 128 8.44 -6.40 -11.33
N GLY A 129 8.23 -5.09 -11.19
CA GLY A 129 8.12 -4.14 -12.30
C GLY A 129 7.85 -2.74 -11.78
N GLY A 130 8.00 -1.74 -12.64
CA GLY A 130 7.81 -0.32 -12.29
C GLY A 130 9.09 0.51 -12.20
N ALA A 131 10.27 -0.12 -12.30
CA ALA A 131 11.55 0.58 -12.41
C ALA A 131 11.69 1.36 -13.73
N GLY A 132 10.96 0.97 -14.78
CA GLY A 132 10.88 1.63 -16.08
C GLY A 132 9.77 2.67 -16.25
N LEU A 133 9.13 3.16 -15.17
CA LEU A 133 8.15 4.26 -15.22
C LEU A 133 8.75 5.64 -15.59
N ASN A 134 9.81 5.66 -16.41
CA ASN A 134 10.18 6.81 -17.24
C ASN A 134 9.31 6.91 -18.49
N ASP A 135 8.49 5.89 -18.77
CA ASP A 135 7.49 5.89 -19.81
C ASP A 135 6.08 5.70 -19.21
N CYS A 136 5.61 6.72 -18.49
CA CYS A 136 4.18 6.87 -18.15
C CYS A 136 3.32 7.19 -19.40
N GLY A 137 3.64 6.60 -20.56
CA GLY A 137 3.05 6.99 -21.85
C GLY A 137 3.06 5.97 -23.00
N GLY A 138 3.70 4.79 -22.91
CA GLY A 138 3.98 4.04 -24.15
C GLY A 138 3.90 2.53 -24.07
N GLY A 139 2.70 1.95 -23.89
CA GLY A 139 2.35 0.62 -24.41
C GLY A 139 1.65 -0.31 -23.40
N ALA A 140 0.57 -1.01 -23.71
CA ALA A 140 -0.21 -1.01 -24.92
C ALA A 140 -0.96 0.31 -25.14
N ASP A 141 -1.18 0.62 -26.41
CA ASP A 141 -2.23 1.49 -26.92
C ASP A 141 -3.46 1.48 -25.99
N SER A 142 -3.59 2.49 -25.13
CA SER A 142 -4.80 2.67 -24.32
C SER A 142 -5.85 3.32 -25.19
N THR A 143 -6.34 2.56 -26.17
CA THR A 143 -7.63 2.77 -26.84
C THR A 143 -8.79 2.36 -25.93
N VAL A 144 -8.60 2.38 -24.61
CA VAL A 144 -9.70 2.21 -23.66
C VAL A 144 -10.48 3.51 -23.72
N GLU A 145 -11.66 3.45 -24.32
CA GLU A 145 -12.59 4.57 -24.26
C GLU A 145 -12.82 4.92 -22.78
N ASN A 146 -12.62 6.20 -22.45
CA ASN A 146 -12.92 6.69 -21.11
C ASN A 146 -14.36 6.34 -20.79
N MET A 147 -14.55 5.69 -19.64
CA MET A 147 -15.89 5.38 -19.17
C MET A 147 -16.57 6.65 -18.69
N ASP A 148 -17.89 6.66 -18.75
CA ASP A 148 -18.68 7.68 -18.08
C ASP A 148 -18.45 7.57 -16.56
N VAL A 149 -17.96 8.66 -15.98
CA VAL A 149 -17.73 8.79 -14.54
C VAL A 149 -18.89 9.50 -13.85
N SER A 150 -19.88 9.98 -14.62
CA SER A 150 -21.09 10.59 -14.09
C SER A 150 -22.00 9.53 -13.48
N GLY A 151 -22.62 9.84 -12.34
CA GLY A 151 -23.57 8.93 -11.69
C GLY A 151 -22.95 7.72 -10.97
N LEU A 152 -21.62 7.65 -10.82
CA LEU A 152 -21.01 6.65 -9.94
C LEU A 152 -21.51 6.82 -8.50
N PRO A 153 -21.80 5.72 -7.78
CA PRO A 153 -22.24 5.79 -6.40
C PRO A 153 -21.16 6.40 -5.50
N GLU A 154 -21.54 7.09 -4.43
CA GLU A 154 -20.57 7.68 -3.48
C GLU A 154 -19.73 6.62 -2.76
N SER A 155 -20.28 5.42 -2.57
CA SER A 155 -19.60 4.28 -1.95
C SER A 155 -20.03 3.00 -2.63
N PHE A 156 -19.09 2.09 -2.83
CA PHE A 156 -19.30 0.85 -3.56
C PHE A 156 -18.40 -0.25 -3.02
N ASP A 157 -18.95 -1.44 -2.81
CA ASP A 157 -18.21 -2.57 -2.26
C ASP A 157 -18.65 -3.89 -2.92
N TRP A 158 -17.72 -4.56 -3.61
CA TRP A 158 -17.96 -5.86 -4.24
C TRP A 158 -18.14 -7.00 -3.23
N ARG A 159 -17.69 -6.83 -1.98
CA ARG A 159 -17.89 -7.83 -0.91
C ARG A 159 -19.38 -8.00 -0.62
N GLU A 160 -20.11 -6.89 -0.54
CA GLU A 160 -21.55 -6.88 -0.29
C GLU A 160 -22.36 -7.46 -1.47
N LYS A 161 -21.75 -7.53 -2.65
CA LYS A 161 -22.37 -8.02 -3.89
C LYS A 161 -22.00 -9.48 -4.20
N GLY A 162 -21.13 -10.10 -3.40
CA GLY A 162 -20.74 -11.50 -3.57
C GLY A 162 -19.65 -11.74 -4.63
N ALA A 163 -18.96 -10.71 -5.11
CA ALA A 163 -17.92 -10.85 -6.14
C ALA A 163 -16.49 -11.00 -5.56
N VAL A 164 -16.36 -11.30 -4.27
CA VAL A 164 -15.07 -11.36 -3.56
C VAL A 164 -15.03 -12.62 -2.70
N THR A 165 -14.06 -13.49 -2.94
CA THR A 165 -13.80 -14.68 -2.11
C THR A 165 -13.21 -14.31 -0.74
N GLU A 166 -13.11 -15.29 0.15
CA GLU A 166 -12.43 -15.14 1.44
C GLU A 166 -10.97 -14.67 1.29
N VAL A 167 -10.44 -14.03 2.35
CA VAL A 167 -9.03 -13.61 2.39
C VAL A 167 -8.12 -14.82 2.53
N LYS A 168 -7.16 -14.95 1.60
CA LYS A 168 -6.16 -16.04 1.57
C LYS A 168 -4.83 -15.63 2.21
N MET A 169 -3.85 -16.54 2.22
CA MET A 169 -2.52 -16.35 2.82
C MET A 169 -1.42 -16.85 1.88
N GLN A 170 -0.60 -15.95 1.34
CA GLN A 170 0.53 -16.30 0.46
C GLN A 170 1.71 -16.95 1.22
N GLY A 171 1.85 -16.69 2.52
CA GLY A 171 2.97 -17.25 3.30
C GLY A 171 4.33 -16.68 2.89
N GLY A 172 5.39 -17.47 3.08
CA GLY A 172 6.78 -17.10 2.79
C GLY A 172 7.17 -17.11 1.31
N CYS A 173 6.23 -16.78 0.43
CA CYS A 173 6.37 -16.86 -1.03
C CYS A 173 5.91 -15.54 -1.64
N GLY A 174 6.75 -14.93 -2.47
CA GLY A 174 6.45 -13.67 -3.14
C GLY A 174 5.44 -13.80 -4.28
N ALA A 175 4.26 -14.35 -3.98
CA ALA A 175 3.21 -14.67 -4.93
C ALA A 175 2.05 -13.66 -4.95
N CYS A 176 2.21 -12.47 -4.34
CA CYS A 176 1.16 -11.45 -4.28
C CYS A 176 0.56 -11.11 -5.67
N TRP A 177 1.38 -11.12 -6.72
CA TRP A 177 0.96 -10.96 -8.11
C TRP A 177 -0.07 -12.03 -8.53
N ALA A 178 0.16 -13.30 -8.17
CA ALA A 178 -0.77 -14.40 -8.45
C ALA A 178 -2.08 -14.26 -7.67
N PHE A 179 -2.04 -13.84 -6.39
CA PHE A 179 -3.23 -13.57 -5.59
C PHE A 179 -4.05 -12.37 -6.10
N SER A 180 -3.38 -11.34 -6.60
CA SER A 180 -4.03 -10.18 -7.23
C SER A 180 -4.74 -10.59 -8.53
N THR A 181 -4.05 -11.33 -9.42
CA THR A 181 -4.60 -11.85 -10.68
C THR A 181 -5.78 -12.78 -10.47
N THR A 182 -5.64 -13.76 -9.59
CA THR A 182 -6.71 -14.71 -9.28
C THR A 182 -7.91 -13.99 -8.69
N GLY A 183 -7.73 -13.12 -7.69
CA GLY A 183 -8.83 -12.36 -7.10
C GLY A 183 -9.63 -11.51 -8.11
N ALA A 184 -8.96 -10.90 -9.09
CA ALA A 184 -9.63 -10.16 -10.16
C ALA A 184 -10.37 -11.11 -11.12
N THR A 185 -9.78 -12.26 -11.44
CA THR A 185 -10.39 -13.29 -12.29
C THR A 185 -11.61 -13.94 -11.63
N GLU A 186 -11.57 -14.19 -10.32
CA GLU A 186 -12.70 -14.68 -9.51
C GLU A 186 -13.87 -13.69 -9.57
N GLY A 187 -13.59 -12.40 -9.37
CA GLY A 187 -14.57 -11.33 -9.45
C GLY A 187 -15.16 -11.19 -10.86
N ALA A 188 -14.32 -11.14 -11.89
CA ALA A 188 -14.77 -11.07 -13.28
C ALA A 188 -15.64 -12.28 -13.67
N ASN A 189 -15.30 -13.49 -13.22
CA ASN A 189 -16.12 -14.68 -13.45
C ASN A 189 -17.49 -14.57 -12.77
N PHE A 190 -17.54 -14.04 -11.54
CA PHE A 190 -18.80 -13.78 -10.85
C PHE A 190 -19.67 -12.78 -11.63
N ILE A 191 -19.09 -11.70 -12.18
CA ILE A 191 -19.84 -10.76 -13.01
C ILE A 191 -20.36 -11.42 -14.29
N ALA A 192 -19.54 -12.24 -14.95
CA ALA A 192 -19.90 -12.87 -16.22
C ALA A 192 -20.92 -14.01 -16.08
N THR A 193 -20.94 -14.72 -14.94
CA THR A 193 -21.66 -16.00 -14.81
C THR A 193 -22.59 -16.08 -13.59
N GLY A 194 -22.46 -15.15 -12.63
CA GLY A 194 -23.10 -15.22 -11.32
C GLY A 194 -22.48 -16.26 -10.37
N LYS A 195 -21.40 -16.94 -10.75
CA LYS A 195 -20.74 -17.97 -9.93
C LYS A 195 -19.41 -17.48 -9.39
N LEU A 196 -19.29 -17.42 -8.07
CA LEU A 196 -18.03 -17.14 -7.41
C LEU A 196 -17.30 -18.48 -7.22
N VAL A 197 -16.12 -18.60 -7.83
CA VAL A 197 -15.27 -19.80 -7.77
C VAL A 197 -13.93 -19.38 -7.20
N SER A 198 -13.40 -20.12 -6.24
CA SER A 198 -12.03 -19.84 -5.78
C SER A 198 -11.01 -20.46 -6.72
N LEU A 199 -10.07 -19.67 -7.21
CA LEU A 199 -9.12 -20.04 -8.26
C LEU A 199 -7.73 -20.33 -7.70
N SER A 200 -6.96 -21.14 -8.41
CA SER A 200 -5.64 -21.62 -7.98
C SER A 200 -4.54 -20.57 -8.22
N GLU A 201 -3.99 -20.01 -7.15
CA GLU A 201 -2.74 -19.25 -7.26
C GLU A 201 -1.54 -20.14 -7.59
N GLN A 202 -1.59 -21.42 -7.18
CA GLN A 202 -0.48 -22.35 -7.36
C GLN A 202 -0.20 -22.65 -8.84
N GLN A 203 -1.25 -22.72 -9.67
CA GLN A 203 -1.06 -22.86 -11.12
C GLN A 203 -0.18 -21.72 -11.66
N LEU A 204 -0.47 -20.46 -11.28
CA LEU A 204 0.34 -19.32 -11.70
C LEU A 204 1.77 -19.44 -11.15
N VAL A 205 1.92 -19.75 -9.86
CA VAL A 205 3.25 -19.88 -9.22
C VAL A 205 4.13 -20.93 -9.88
N ASP A 206 3.55 -22.05 -10.33
CA ASP A 206 4.31 -23.18 -10.89
C ASP A 206 4.50 -23.10 -12.40
N CYS A 207 3.50 -22.60 -13.13
CA CYS A 207 3.43 -22.71 -14.59
C CYS A 207 3.70 -21.41 -15.35
N ASP A 208 3.50 -20.25 -14.72
CA ASP A 208 3.66 -18.98 -15.41
C ASP A 208 5.11 -18.52 -15.39
N HIS A 209 5.67 -18.44 -16.59
CA HIS A 209 7.02 -17.96 -16.89
C HIS A 209 7.01 -16.87 -17.99
N VAL A 210 5.84 -16.26 -18.24
CA VAL A 210 5.68 -15.22 -19.25
C VAL A 210 6.47 -13.97 -18.86
N CYS A 211 7.10 -13.35 -19.85
CA CYS A 211 7.86 -12.11 -19.68
C CYS A 211 7.08 -10.91 -20.20
N ASP A 212 7.34 -9.74 -19.61
CA ASP A 212 6.77 -8.51 -20.11
C ASP A 212 7.27 -8.22 -21.55
N ALA A 213 6.38 -7.63 -22.35
CA ALA A 213 6.66 -7.38 -23.76
C ALA A 213 7.69 -6.25 -23.95
N LYS A 214 7.76 -5.31 -23.01
CA LYS A 214 8.68 -4.17 -23.04
C LYS A 214 9.92 -4.45 -22.20
N GLU A 215 9.72 -4.89 -20.97
CA GLU A 215 10.78 -5.23 -20.03
C GLU A 215 11.05 -6.74 -20.12
N LYS A 216 11.84 -7.17 -21.11
CA LYS A 216 12.07 -8.60 -21.40
C LYS A 216 12.61 -9.44 -20.23
N ASP A 217 13.25 -8.79 -19.26
CA ASP A 217 13.78 -9.45 -18.05
C ASP A 217 12.73 -9.55 -16.92
N ALA A 218 11.62 -8.82 -17.02
CA ALA A 218 10.50 -8.84 -16.08
C ALA A 218 9.56 -10.01 -16.39
N CYS A 219 10.00 -11.21 -16.02
CA CYS A 219 9.22 -12.44 -16.14
C CYS A 219 8.69 -12.89 -14.80
N ASP A 220 7.59 -13.62 -14.85
CA ASP A 220 6.98 -14.24 -13.68
C ASP A 220 7.82 -15.45 -13.26
N ARG A 221 8.18 -15.51 -11.98
CA ARG A 221 9.18 -16.45 -11.42
C ARG A 221 8.66 -17.13 -10.15
N GLY A 222 7.36 -17.43 -10.11
CA GLY A 222 6.72 -18.07 -8.95
C GLY A 222 6.89 -17.23 -7.68
N CYS A 223 7.46 -17.83 -6.63
CA CYS A 223 7.78 -17.12 -5.39
C CYS A 223 8.87 -16.04 -5.54
N GLY A 224 9.58 -16.03 -6.67
CA GLY A 224 10.47 -14.94 -7.04
C GLY A 224 9.73 -13.69 -7.50
N GLY A 225 8.39 -13.66 -7.54
CA GLY A 225 7.64 -12.50 -7.97
C GLY A 225 7.28 -12.50 -9.46
N GLY A 226 6.43 -11.54 -9.84
CA GLY A 226 5.82 -11.46 -11.18
C GLY A 226 4.91 -10.23 -11.34
N LEU A 227 4.17 -10.20 -12.45
CA LEU A 227 3.27 -9.12 -12.86
C LEU A 227 1.88 -9.67 -13.20
N MET A 228 0.85 -8.99 -12.74
CA MET A 228 -0.53 -9.43 -12.96
C MET A 228 -0.89 -9.51 -14.47
N THR A 229 -0.34 -8.61 -15.28
CA THR A 229 -0.55 -8.57 -16.73
C THR A 229 0.13 -9.72 -17.47
N ASN A 230 1.28 -10.21 -16.99
CA ASN A 230 1.93 -11.40 -17.54
C ASN A 230 1.10 -12.65 -17.23
N ALA A 231 0.62 -12.75 -15.99
CA ALA A 231 -0.32 -13.79 -15.58
C ALA A 231 -1.56 -13.86 -16.46
N TYR A 232 -2.19 -12.74 -16.82
CA TYR A 232 -3.32 -12.77 -17.74
C TYR A 232 -2.95 -13.28 -19.14
N LYS A 233 -1.77 -12.92 -19.68
CA LYS A 233 -1.29 -13.46 -20.97
C LYS A 233 -1.11 -14.98 -20.88
N TYR A 234 -0.45 -15.46 -19.82
CA TYR A 234 -0.32 -16.89 -19.56
C TYR A 234 -1.68 -17.58 -19.51
N LEU A 235 -2.66 -17.02 -18.79
CA LEU A 235 -4.00 -17.63 -18.68
C LEU A 235 -4.74 -17.71 -20.02
N ILE A 236 -4.55 -16.72 -20.90
CA ILE A 236 -5.09 -16.73 -22.26
C ILE A 236 -4.40 -17.83 -23.09
N GLU A 237 -3.07 -17.93 -23.03
CA GLU A 237 -2.29 -18.92 -23.78
C GLU A 237 -2.49 -20.37 -23.29
N ALA A 238 -2.54 -20.57 -21.97
CA ALA A 238 -2.77 -21.86 -21.34
C ALA A 238 -4.21 -22.36 -21.50
N GLY A 239 -5.14 -21.49 -21.88
CA GLY A 239 -6.54 -21.83 -22.10
C GLY A 239 -7.39 -21.91 -20.83
N GLY A 240 -6.91 -21.34 -19.72
CA GLY A 240 -7.68 -21.11 -18.49
C GLY A 240 -6.94 -21.37 -17.18
N LEU A 241 -7.70 -21.24 -16.09
CA LEU A 241 -7.27 -21.37 -14.70
C LEU A 241 -8.08 -22.45 -13.99
N GLN A 242 -7.41 -23.34 -13.27
CA GLN A 242 -8.04 -24.32 -12.39
C GLN A 242 -8.58 -23.69 -11.10
N ASP A 243 -9.56 -24.33 -10.48
CA ASP A 243 -10.01 -23.97 -9.14
C ASP A 243 -8.98 -24.38 -8.06
N GLU A 244 -9.08 -23.73 -6.90
CA GLU A 244 -8.21 -23.96 -5.74
C GLU A 244 -8.26 -25.41 -5.23
N ALA A 245 -9.40 -26.09 -5.30
CA ALA A 245 -9.52 -27.47 -4.82
C ALA A 245 -8.82 -28.47 -5.76
N SER A 246 -8.84 -28.19 -7.06
CA SER A 246 -8.21 -28.98 -8.11
C SER A 246 -6.69 -28.80 -8.17
N TYR A 247 -6.18 -27.63 -7.78
CA TYR A 247 -4.74 -27.34 -7.70
C TYR A 247 -4.43 -26.45 -6.47
N PRO A 248 -4.31 -27.06 -5.27
CA PRO A 248 -4.19 -26.30 -4.01
C PRO A 248 -2.88 -25.52 -3.85
N TYR A 249 -2.96 -24.40 -3.14
CA TYR A 249 -1.82 -23.58 -2.77
C TYR A 249 -0.88 -24.25 -1.77
N THR A 250 0.41 -24.23 -2.07
CA THR A 250 1.48 -24.87 -1.27
C THR A 250 2.52 -23.89 -0.73
N GLY A 251 2.44 -22.59 -1.10
CA GLY A 251 3.34 -21.56 -0.58
C GLY A 251 4.80 -21.69 -1.02
N LYS A 252 5.07 -22.41 -2.10
CA LYS A 252 6.40 -22.57 -2.70
C LYS A 252 6.29 -22.90 -4.18
N LYS A 253 7.34 -22.61 -4.95
CA LYS A 253 7.43 -23.05 -6.35
C LYS A 253 7.58 -24.58 -6.40
N GLY A 254 6.74 -25.21 -7.20
CA GLY A 254 6.77 -26.63 -7.54
C GLY A 254 6.92 -26.85 -9.04
N GLU A 255 6.67 -28.10 -9.45
CA GLU A 255 6.53 -28.46 -10.87
C GLU A 255 5.13 -28.10 -11.36
N CYS A 256 5.03 -27.59 -12.59
CA CYS A 256 3.74 -27.28 -13.20
C CYS A 256 2.90 -28.55 -13.39
N LYS A 257 1.73 -28.60 -12.74
CA LYS A 257 0.76 -29.71 -12.79
C LYS A 257 -0.57 -29.29 -13.42
N PHE A 258 -0.53 -28.29 -14.30
CA PHE A 258 -1.73 -27.79 -14.96
C PHE A 258 -2.41 -28.92 -15.76
N ASN A 259 -3.71 -29.08 -15.54
CA ASN A 259 -4.56 -30.01 -16.27
C ASN A 259 -5.68 -29.24 -17.00
N PRO A 260 -5.62 -29.16 -18.36
CA PRO A 260 -6.65 -28.51 -19.17
C PRO A 260 -8.07 -29.04 -18.97
N GLU A 261 -8.24 -30.29 -18.55
CA GLU A 261 -9.56 -30.90 -18.29
C GLU A 261 -10.21 -30.40 -16.99
N LYS A 262 -9.42 -29.77 -16.10
CA LYS A 262 -9.90 -29.22 -14.82
C LYS A 262 -9.99 -27.70 -14.81
N VAL A 263 -9.98 -27.07 -15.97
CA VAL A 263 -10.13 -25.61 -16.09
C VAL A 263 -11.49 -25.18 -15.55
N ALA A 264 -11.47 -24.29 -14.57
CA ALA A 264 -12.66 -23.73 -13.94
C ALA A 264 -13.10 -22.42 -14.61
N VAL A 265 -12.14 -21.58 -14.99
CA VAL A 265 -12.41 -20.25 -15.58
C VAL A 265 -11.46 -19.98 -16.74
N ARG A 266 -11.95 -19.31 -17.79
CA ARG A 266 -11.14 -18.87 -18.93
C ARG A 266 -11.08 -17.36 -19.02
N VAL A 267 -9.88 -16.82 -19.11
CA VAL A 267 -9.65 -15.39 -19.38
C VAL A 267 -9.81 -15.15 -20.88
N ALA A 268 -10.66 -14.20 -21.25
CA ALA A 268 -10.89 -13.82 -22.64
C ALA A 268 -9.97 -12.67 -23.06
N ASN A 269 -9.82 -11.66 -22.20
CA ASN A 269 -8.94 -10.52 -22.42
C ASN A 269 -8.63 -9.82 -21.09
N PHE A 270 -7.66 -8.91 -21.09
CA PHE A 270 -7.41 -7.98 -20.00
C PHE A 270 -7.13 -6.58 -20.55
N THR A 271 -7.23 -5.58 -19.68
CA THR A 271 -7.09 -4.17 -20.06
C THR A 271 -6.37 -3.41 -18.96
N ASN A 272 -5.37 -2.63 -19.33
CA ASN A 272 -4.72 -1.71 -18.41
C ASN A 272 -5.56 -0.44 -18.27
N ILE A 273 -5.86 -0.07 -17.03
CA ILE A 273 -6.70 1.09 -16.75
C ILE A 273 -5.82 2.36 -16.68
N PRO A 274 -6.29 3.51 -17.20
CA PRO A 274 -5.58 4.77 -17.08
C PRO A 274 -5.26 5.16 -15.63
N LEU A 275 -4.27 6.04 -15.45
CA LEU A 275 -3.83 6.54 -14.15
C LEU A 275 -4.90 7.35 -13.38
N ASP A 276 -5.98 7.76 -14.05
CA ASP A 276 -7.06 8.55 -13.45
C ASP A 276 -7.88 7.70 -12.48
N GLU A 277 -7.87 8.06 -11.19
CA GLU A 277 -8.61 7.36 -10.14
C GLU A 277 -10.14 7.36 -10.35
N ASN A 278 -10.69 8.31 -11.11
CA ASN A 278 -12.11 8.29 -11.48
C ASN A 278 -12.39 7.22 -12.55
N GLN A 279 -11.47 7.04 -13.50
CA GLN A 279 -11.55 5.93 -14.47
C GLN A 279 -11.36 4.58 -13.79
N ILE A 280 -10.47 4.50 -12.78
CA ILE A 280 -10.32 3.31 -11.93
C ILE A 280 -11.64 3.03 -11.19
N ALA A 281 -12.28 4.03 -10.60
CA ALA A 281 -13.57 3.88 -9.92
C ALA A 281 -14.67 3.41 -10.88
N ALA A 282 -14.76 3.97 -12.09
CA ALA A 282 -15.72 3.56 -13.10
C ALA A 282 -15.50 2.10 -13.52
N ASN A 283 -14.26 1.73 -13.83
CA ASN A 283 -13.91 0.36 -14.20
C ASN A 283 -14.20 -0.62 -13.07
N LEU A 284 -13.93 -0.25 -11.83
CA LEU A 284 -14.25 -1.08 -10.66
C LEU A 284 -15.76 -1.34 -10.57
N VAL A 285 -16.60 -0.31 -10.75
CA VAL A 285 -18.05 -0.43 -10.66
C VAL A 285 -18.63 -1.27 -11.82
N HIS A 286 -18.12 -1.10 -13.03
CA HIS A 286 -18.69 -1.70 -14.22
C HIS A 286 -18.09 -3.06 -14.60
N HIS A 287 -16.83 -3.31 -14.28
CA HIS A 287 -16.09 -4.52 -14.69
C HIS A 287 -15.72 -5.46 -13.55
N GLY A 288 -15.98 -5.10 -12.29
CA GLY A 288 -15.66 -5.95 -11.15
C GLY A 288 -14.38 -5.54 -10.41
N PRO A 289 -13.94 -6.34 -9.42
CA PRO A 289 -12.67 -6.13 -8.72
C PRO A 289 -11.46 -6.01 -9.66
N LEU A 290 -10.54 -5.10 -9.34
CA LEU A 290 -9.38 -4.78 -10.19
C LEU A 290 -8.07 -5.23 -9.54
N ALA A 291 -7.17 -5.84 -10.32
CA ALA A 291 -5.83 -6.15 -9.87
C ALA A 291 -4.98 -4.88 -9.89
N ILE A 292 -4.39 -4.52 -8.74
CA ILE A 292 -3.57 -3.31 -8.58
C ILE A 292 -2.20 -3.61 -7.96
N GLY A 293 -1.20 -2.79 -8.30
CA GLY A 293 0.07 -2.73 -7.60
C GLY A 293 0.16 -1.49 -6.72
N LEU A 294 0.78 -1.61 -5.54
CA LEU A 294 1.09 -0.47 -4.67
C LEU A 294 2.41 -0.66 -3.90
N ASN A 295 2.88 0.42 -3.26
CA ASN A 295 3.97 0.40 -2.30
C ASN A 295 3.48 -0.05 -0.91
N ALA A 296 3.96 -1.20 -0.43
CA ALA A 296 3.53 -1.81 0.83
C ALA A 296 4.26 -1.32 2.09
N MET A 297 5.11 -0.29 2.00
CA MET A 297 5.93 0.23 3.12
C MET A 297 5.14 0.40 4.44
N PHE A 298 3.96 1.02 4.40
CA PHE A 298 3.14 1.28 5.58
C PHE A 298 2.31 0.07 6.04
N MET A 299 2.16 -0.94 5.19
CA MET A 299 1.26 -2.06 5.43
C MET A 299 1.80 -3.04 6.47
N GLN A 300 3.12 -3.16 6.65
CA GLN A 300 3.69 -4.11 7.62
C GLN A 300 3.20 -3.84 9.05
N THR A 301 3.00 -2.57 9.41
CA THR A 301 2.58 -2.15 10.76
C THR A 301 1.10 -1.74 10.83
N TYR A 302 0.37 -1.76 9.72
CA TYR A 302 -1.04 -1.35 9.66
C TYR A 302 -1.95 -2.31 10.45
N ILE A 303 -2.82 -1.72 11.29
CA ILE A 303 -3.86 -2.43 12.05
C ILE A 303 -5.25 -2.10 11.50
N GLY A 304 -5.53 -0.83 11.19
CA GLY A 304 -6.84 -0.39 10.77
C GLY A 304 -6.95 1.12 10.55
N GLY A 305 -8.14 1.60 10.22
CA GLY A 305 -8.39 2.99 9.86
C GLY A 305 -8.08 3.29 8.39
N VAL A 306 -8.24 4.54 7.98
CA VAL A 306 -7.95 4.96 6.60
C VAL A 306 -6.54 5.49 6.52
N SER A 307 -5.66 4.73 5.89
CA SER A 307 -4.26 5.07 5.72
C SER A 307 -4.10 6.18 4.67
N CYS A 308 -3.48 7.28 5.07
CA CYS A 308 -3.20 8.46 4.26
C CYS A 308 -1.76 8.95 4.54
N PRO A 309 -0.75 8.12 4.26
CA PRO A 309 0.64 8.39 4.65
C PRO A 309 1.17 9.65 3.97
N LEU A 310 1.84 10.51 4.74
CA LEU A 310 2.43 11.74 4.25
C LEU A 310 3.55 11.49 3.23
N VAL A 311 4.22 10.34 3.32
CA VAL A 311 5.31 9.94 2.43
C VAL A 311 5.07 8.50 2.00
N CYS A 312 4.73 8.28 0.72
CA CYS A 312 4.66 6.95 0.14
C CYS A 312 5.02 7.03 -1.34
N PHE A 313 6.21 6.56 -1.71
CA PHE A 313 6.76 6.78 -3.04
C PHE A 313 5.99 5.99 -4.10
N LYS A 314 5.40 6.72 -5.06
CA LYS A 314 4.60 6.16 -6.16
C LYS A 314 5.40 5.27 -7.12
N ARG A 315 6.71 5.45 -7.18
CA ARG A 315 7.62 4.71 -8.08
C ARG A 315 8.04 3.35 -7.53
N TRP A 316 7.84 3.09 -6.24
CA TRP A 316 8.31 1.87 -5.57
C TRP A 316 7.15 0.94 -5.29
N VAL A 317 6.46 0.54 -6.36
CA VAL A 317 5.41 -0.47 -6.27
C VAL A 317 6.07 -1.85 -6.16
N ASN A 318 5.80 -2.54 -5.06
CA ASN A 318 6.42 -3.83 -4.75
C ASN A 318 5.38 -4.92 -4.40
N HIS A 319 4.11 -4.56 -4.24
CA HIS A 319 3.08 -5.48 -3.76
C HIS A 319 1.82 -5.45 -4.63
N GLY A 320 1.30 -6.65 -4.93
CA GLY A 320 0.10 -6.86 -5.74
C GLY A 320 -1.10 -7.16 -4.83
N VAL A 321 -2.18 -6.42 -5.00
CA VAL A 321 -3.40 -6.53 -4.19
C VAL A 321 -4.65 -6.40 -5.06
N LEU A 322 -5.82 -6.63 -4.49
CA LEU A 322 -7.08 -6.57 -5.22
C LEU A 322 -7.91 -5.37 -4.73
N LEU A 323 -8.25 -4.47 -5.63
CA LEU A 323 -9.18 -3.37 -5.37
C LEU A 323 -10.61 -3.88 -5.45
N VAL A 324 -11.38 -3.77 -4.36
CA VAL A 324 -12.74 -4.35 -4.28
C VAL A 324 -13.84 -3.31 -4.04
N GLY A 325 -13.47 -2.08 -3.71
CA GLY A 325 -14.47 -1.05 -3.41
C GLY A 325 -13.84 0.30 -3.10
N TYR A 326 -14.70 1.27 -2.80
CA TYR A 326 -14.35 2.56 -2.24
C TYR A 326 -15.48 3.09 -1.36
N GLY A 327 -15.14 4.01 -0.46
CA GLY A 327 -16.09 4.77 0.33
C GLY A 327 -15.76 6.26 0.33
N ASP A 328 -16.74 7.09 0.69
CA ASP A 328 -16.57 8.55 0.78
C ASP A 328 -16.26 9.04 2.21
N LYS A 329 -16.68 8.27 3.23
CA LYS A 329 -16.67 8.70 4.64
C LYS A 329 -15.65 7.99 5.52
N GLY A 330 -14.37 8.13 5.17
CA GLY A 330 -13.26 7.76 6.05
C GLY A 330 -12.88 8.93 6.95
N PHE A 331 -13.17 8.88 8.26
CA PHE A 331 -12.86 10.00 9.15
C PHE A 331 -11.34 10.22 9.25
N SER A 332 -10.86 11.39 8.83
CA SER A 332 -9.47 11.84 9.00
C SER A 332 -9.37 12.77 10.20
N ILE A 333 -8.71 12.29 11.27
CA ILE A 333 -8.50 13.08 12.50
C ILE A 333 -7.74 14.38 12.19
N LEU A 334 -6.73 14.34 11.32
CA LEU A 334 -5.93 15.52 10.96
C LEU A 334 -6.71 16.63 10.28
N ARG A 335 -7.72 16.28 9.47
CA ARG A 335 -8.44 17.27 8.66
C ARG A 335 -9.87 17.51 9.13
N LEU A 336 -10.24 16.94 10.29
CA LEU A 336 -11.59 16.98 10.86
C LEU A 336 -12.69 16.74 9.81
N SER A 337 -12.38 15.90 8.82
CA SER A 337 -13.22 15.72 7.64
C SER A 337 -13.16 14.28 7.14
N ASN A 338 -14.23 13.89 6.47
CA ASN A 338 -14.29 12.64 5.75
C ASN A 338 -13.38 12.71 4.52
N LYS A 339 -12.62 11.64 4.30
CA LYS A 339 -11.83 11.43 3.10
C LYS A 339 -12.32 10.19 2.37
N PRO A 340 -12.39 10.27 1.03
CA PRO A 340 -12.66 9.09 0.24
C PRO A 340 -11.50 8.11 0.37
N TYR A 341 -11.81 6.83 0.31
CA TYR A 341 -10.82 5.76 0.44
C TYR A 341 -11.14 4.59 -0.46
N TRP A 342 -10.10 3.86 -0.83
CA TRP A 342 -10.17 2.57 -1.49
C TRP A 342 -10.29 1.44 -0.45
N ILE A 343 -11.01 0.39 -0.81
CA ILE A 343 -11.10 -0.86 -0.05
C ILE A 343 -10.28 -1.90 -0.83
N ILE A 344 -9.22 -2.38 -0.20
CA ILE A 344 -8.23 -3.24 -0.84
C ILE A 344 -8.17 -4.56 -0.09
N LYS A 345 -8.37 -5.68 -0.79
CA LYS A 345 -8.17 -7.03 -0.28
C LYS A 345 -6.69 -7.41 -0.38
N ASN A 346 -6.12 -7.86 0.73
CA ASN A 346 -4.73 -8.33 0.80
C ASN A 346 -4.65 -9.87 0.81
N SER A 347 -3.44 -10.42 0.72
CA SER A 347 -3.12 -11.86 0.65
C SER A 347 -2.39 -12.36 1.91
N TRP A 348 -2.60 -11.72 3.06
CA TRP A 348 -1.83 -11.90 4.30
C TRP A 348 -2.66 -12.51 5.46
N SER A 349 -3.66 -13.31 5.11
CA SER A 349 -4.72 -13.82 5.99
C SER A 349 -5.61 -12.75 6.61
N SER A 350 -6.75 -13.19 7.14
CA SER A 350 -7.71 -12.35 7.87
C SER A 350 -7.20 -11.85 9.23
N LYS A 351 -6.03 -12.29 9.70
CA LYS A 351 -5.43 -11.83 10.97
C LYS A 351 -4.67 -10.51 10.85
N TRP A 352 -4.43 -10.03 9.62
CA TRP A 352 -3.74 -8.78 9.35
C TRP A 352 -4.73 -7.67 8.98
N GLY A 353 -4.43 -6.42 9.35
CA GLY A 353 -5.26 -5.26 9.00
C GLY A 353 -6.72 -5.41 9.47
N GLU A 354 -7.65 -4.91 8.65
CA GLU A 354 -9.07 -4.98 8.93
C GLU A 354 -9.66 -6.27 8.38
N HIS A 355 -9.45 -7.38 9.09
CA HIS A 355 -9.86 -8.72 8.62
C HIS A 355 -9.27 -9.10 7.26
N GLY A 356 -8.03 -8.69 6.98
CA GLY A 356 -7.34 -8.92 5.72
C GLY A 356 -7.49 -7.80 4.69
N TYR A 357 -8.17 -6.72 5.06
CA TYR A 357 -8.37 -5.56 4.19
C TYR A 357 -7.55 -4.36 4.64
N TYR A 358 -7.30 -3.49 3.66
CA TYR A 358 -6.60 -2.23 3.80
C TYR A 358 -7.48 -1.10 3.26
N ARG A 359 -7.59 -0.01 4.02
CA ARG A 359 -8.24 1.21 3.54
C ARG A 359 -7.19 2.28 3.25
N LEU A 360 -7.13 2.72 2.01
CA LEU A 360 -6.14 3.70 1.54
C LEU A 360 -6.84 4.96 1.02
N CYS A 361 -6.36 6.14 1.41
CA CYS A 361 -6.87 7.42 0.92
C CYS A 361 -6.93 7.47 -0.62
N ARG A 362 -8.06 7.93 -1.16
CA ARG A 362 -8.33 8.07 -2.60
C ARG A 362 -8.16 9.52 -3.06
N GLY A 363 -7.70 9.71 -4.31
CA GLY A 363 -7.69 10.99 -5.02
C GLY A 363 -6.32 11.64 -5.25
N HIS A 364 -5.22 10.98 -4.86
CA HIS A 364 -3.86 11.50 -5.04
C HIS A 364 -2.84 10.45 -5.52
N GLY A 365 -3.29 9.29 -6.01
CA GLY A 365 -2.44 8.17 -6.41
C GLY A 365 -1.56 7.67 -5.26
N MET A 366 -2.13 7.59 -4.05
CA MET A 366 -1.41 7.25 -2.83
C MET A 366 -0.67 5.92 -3.00
N CYS A 367 0.59 5.88 -2.57
CA CYS A 367 1.45 4.69 -2.70
C CYS A 367 1.58 4.11 -4.12
N GLY A 368 1.30 4.91 -5.16
CA GLY A 368 1.38 4.47 -6.56
C GLY A 368 0.26 3.50 -6.96
N MET A 369 -0.82 3.41 -6.17
CA MET A 369 -1.91 2.43 -6.39
C MET A 369 -2.59 2.53 -7.77
N ASN A 370 -2.47 3.68 -8.45
CA ASN A 370 -3.03 3.94 -9.76
C ASN A 370 -2.05 3.65 -10.92
N THR A 371 -0.82 3.23 -10.63
CA THR A 371 0.24 3.09 -11.66
C THR A 371 0.28 1.72 -12.33
N MET A 372 -0.24 0.69 -11.66
CA MET A 372 -0.40 -0.66 -12.20
C MET A 372 -1.81 -1.11 -11.90
N VAL A 373 -2.76 -0.83 -12.79
CA VAL A 373 -4.16 -1.21 -12.62
C VAL A 373 -4.60 -1.98 -13.86
N SER A 374 -5.20 -3.14 -13.64
CA SER A 374 -5.68 -3.98 -14.73
C SER A 374 -7.05 -4.58 -14.40
N ALA A 375 -7.93 -4.54 -15.39
CA ALA A 375 -9.21 -5.24 -15.40
C ALA A 375 -9.08 -6.51 -16.25
N VAL A 376 -9.77 -7.57 -15.87
CA VAL A 376 -9.80 -8.83 -16.61
C VAL A 376 -11.23 -9.15 -17.01
N VAL A 377 -11.38 -9.74 -18.20
CA VAL A 377 -12.67 -10.21 -18.72
C VAL A 377 -12.59 -11.72 -18.88
N THR A 378 -13.55 -12.43 -18.30
CA THR A 378 -13.66 -13.89 -18.41
C THR A 378 -14.68 -14.31 -19.47
N SER A 379 -14.46 -15.46 -20.10
CA SER A 379 -15.41 -16.05 -21.04
C SER A 379 -16.55 -16.78 -20.31
N SER A 380 -17.79 -16.56 -20.72
CA SER A 380 -18.98 -17.22 -20.17
C SER A 380 -19.21 -18.64 -20.70
N ARG A 381 -18.42 -19.13 -21.66
CA ARG A 381 -18.57 -20.49 -22.20
C ARG A 381 -17.79 -21.51 -21.38
N ALA A 382 -18.53 -22.19 -20.50
CA ALA A 382 -18.27 -23.60 -20.21
C ALA A 382 -18.64 -24.38 -21.48
N SER A 383 -17.63 -24.83 -22.23
CA SER A 383 -17.83 -25.85 -23.27
C SER A 383 -18.02 -27.20 -22.60
#